data_AF-A0A845QY69-F1
#
_entry.id   AF-A0A845QY69-F1
#
_cell.length_a   1.000
_cell.length_b   1.000
_cell.length_c   1.000
_cell.angle_alpha   90.00
_cell.angle_beta   90.00
_cell.angle_gamma   90.00
#
_symmetry.space_group_name_H-M   'P 1'
#
loop_
_entity.id
_entity.type
_entity.pdbx_description
1 polymer ?
#
loop_
_entity_poly.entity_id
_entity_poly.type
_entity_poly.pdbx_seq_one_letter_code
_entity_poly.pdbx_strand_id
1 'polypeptide(L)'
;MNKNINRNESLKWANDTKNLEIDDIIIVSNNSLRGVYGIFVKSQLDKDENKKCIYVGWSDNIYLRMFSSNGHITKLKKGIHSNKSLVKAMNNGDKIIIKILEKVKLEFDNYYKDIQRLTSMENKCIDFYQSKGECLEQVPEGKVMSKDKWNDKKLQNQ
;
A
#
# COMPACT_ATOMS: atom_id res chain seq x y z
N MET A 1 23.66 -18.07 -17.58
CA MET A 1 22.87 -17.81 -16.35
C MET A 1 21.42 -17.63 -16.74
N ASN A 2 20.56 -18.61 -16.41
CA ASN A 2 19.11 -18.51 -16.69
C ASN A 2 18.50 -17.48 -15.75
N LYS A 3 18.10 -16.32 -16.28
CA LYS A 3 17.13 -15.44 -15.59
C LYS A 3 15.84 -16.24 -15.45
N ASN A 4 15.51 -16.65 -14.24
CA ASN A 4 14.21 -17.26 -13.93
C ASN A 4 13.13 -16.25 -14.36
N ILE A 5 12.44 -16.52 -15.47
CA ILE A 5 11.41 -15.61 -15.99
C ILE A 5 10.22 -15.71 -15.03
N ASN A 6 9.94 -14.62 -14.32
CA ASN A 6 8.80 -14.54 -13.41
C ASN A 6 7.50 -14.69 -14.23
N ARG A 7 6.76 -15.78 -14.01
CA ARG A 7 5.52 -16.12 -14.74
C ARG A 7 4.27 -15.45 -14.18
N ASN A 8 4.40 -14.54 -13.20
CA ASN A 8 3.25 -13.89 -12.60
C ASN A 8 2.56 -12.96 -13.61
N GLU A 9 1.32 -13.30 -13.99
CA GLU A 9 0.55 -12.53 -14.97
C GLU A 9 0.19 -11.11 -14.51
N SER A 10 0.05 -10.89 -13.21
CA SER A 10 -0.20 -9.56 -12.65
C SER A 10 1.04 -8.68 -12.73
N LEU A 11 2.23 -9.26 -12.53
CA LEU A 11 3.50 -8.56 -12.76
C LEU A 11 3.70 -8.23 -14.24
N LYS A 12 3.42 -9.18 -15.14
CA LYS A 12 3.48 -8.92 -16.59
C LYS A 12 2.56 -7.76 -16.98
N TRP A 13 1.30 -7.83 -16.55
CA TRP A 13 0.33 -6.75 -16.77
C TRP A 13 0.81 -5.42 -16.20
N ALA A 14 1.41 -5.41 -15.01
CA ALA A 14 1.93 -4.19 -14.41
C ALA A 14 3.06 -3.57 -15.24
N ASN A 15 3.99 -4.38 -15.74
CA ASN A 15 5.08 -3.92 -16.59
C ASN A 15 4.59 -3.36 -17.94
N ASP A 16 3.50 -3.90 -18.48
CA ASP A 16 2.88 -3.43 -19.73
C ASP A 16 2.00 -2.18 -19.50
N THR A 17 1.71 -1.81 -18.25
CA THR A 17 0.82 -0.70 -17.88
C THR A 17 1.61 0.61 -17.69
N LYS A 18 1.51 1.53 -18.66
CA LYS A 18 2.31 2.77 -18.71
C LYS A 18 2.16 3.70 -17.49
N ASN A 19 0.99 3.74 -16.88
CA ASN A 19 0.69 4.62 -15.74
C ASN A 19 0.89 3.93 -14.38
N LEU A 20 1.55 2.77 -14.33
CA LEU A 20 1.85 2.06 -13.09
C LEU A 20 3.37 1.94 -12.89
N GLU A 21 3.85 2.46 -11.78
CA GLU A 21 5.25 2.36 -11.35
C GLU A 21 5.30 1.57 -10.05
N ILE A 22 6.11 0.51 -10.01
CA ILE A 22 6.32 -0.31 -8.82
C ILE A 22 7.82 -0.30 -8.53
N ASP A 23 8.18 -0.03 -7.28
CA ASP A 23 9.56 -0.05 -6.82
C ASP A 23 10.21 -1.42 -7.09
N ASP A 24 11.30 -1.41 -7.87
CA ASP A 24 11.97 -2.61 -8.38
C ASP A 24 12.36 -3.57 -7.27
N ILE A 25 12.66 -3.06 -6.07
CA ILE A 25 13.04 -3.91 -4.94
C ILE A 25 11.91 -4.88 -4.54
N ILE A 26 10.65 -4.52 -4.76
CA ILE A 26 9.51 -5.41 -4.52
C ILE A 26 9.58 -6.60 -5.48
N ILE A 27 9.95 -6.35 -6.74
CA ILE A 27 10.03 -7.36 -7.81
C ILE A 27 11.26 -8.25 -7.60
N VAL A 28 12.42 -7.65 -7.34
CA VAL A 28 13.71 -8.36 -7.23
C VAL A 28 13.81 -9.21 -5.97
N SER A 29 13.19 -8.79 -4.86
CA SER A 29 13.28 -9.52 -3.58
C SER A 29 12.51 -10.84 -3.56
N ASN A 30 11.79 -11.19 -4.63
CA ASN A 30 11.21 -12.51 -4.91
C ASN A 30 10.67 -13.25 -3.67
N ASN A 31 9.77 -12.61 -2.92
CA ASN A 31 9.08 -13.11 -1.72
C ASN A 31 9.74 -12.92 -0.33
N SER A 32 10.87 -12.21 -0.19
CA SER A 32 11.50 -12.02 1.13
C SER A 32 11.33 -10.62 1.74
N LEU A 33 10.68 -9.70 1.03
CA LEU A 33 10.61 -8.31 1.45
C LEU A 33 9.46 -8.07 2.45
N ARG A 34 9.83 -7.92 3.72
CA ARG A 34 8.96 -7.51 4.81
C ARG A 34 9.10 -6.02 5.11
N GLY A 35 7.98 -5.35 5.35
CA GLY A 35 7.97 -3.95 5.77
C GLY A 35 6.68 -3.23 5.44
N VAL A 36 6.80 -1.90 5.33
CA VAL A 36 5.71 -0.97 5.04
C VAL A 36 5.88 -0.40 3.63
N TYR A 37 4.79 -0.35 2.88
CA TYR A 37 4.71 0.23 1.55
C TYR A 37 3.64 1.32 1.49
N GLY A 38 3.78 2.20 0.50
CA GLY A 38 2.82 3.26 0.20
C GLY A 38 2.37 3.17 -1.26
N ILE A 39 1.10 3.45 -1.50
CA ILE A 39 0.51 3.63 -2.82
C ILE A 39 0.18 5.11 -2.98
N PHE A 40 0.68 5.68 -4.06
CA PHE A 40 0.56 7.09 -4.38
C PHE A 40 -0.13 7.27 -5.72
N VAL A 41 -0.83 8.39 -5.87
CA VAL A 41 -1.41 8.82 -7.13
C VAL A 41 -0.85 10.19 -7.47
N LYS A 42 -0.41 10.36 -8.71
CA LYS A 42 -0.13 11.65 -9.33
C LYS A 42 -1.15 11.86 -10.44
N SER A 43 -2.03 12.86 -10.27
CA SER A 43 -3.04 13.12 -11.28
C SER A 43 -2.40 13.70 -12.54
N GLN A 44 -2.94 13.34 -13.71
CA GLN A 44 -2.56 14.00 -14.96
C GLN A 44 -3.09 15.45 -15.05
N LEU A 45 -4.14 15.76 -14.28
CA LEU A 45 -4.80 17.06 -14.30
C LEU A 45 -4.20 18.05 -13.28
N ASP A 46 -3.51 17.54 -12.27
CA ASP A 46 -2.83 18.37 -11.27
C ASP A 46 -1.60 19.00 -11.92
N LYS A 47 -1.60 20.34 -11.99
CA LYS A 47 -0.42 21.13 -12.40
C LYS A 47 0.72 21.03 -11.36
N ASP A 48 0.36 20.68 -10.13
CA ASP A 48 1.33 20.34 -9.10
C ASP A 48 1.86 18.93 -9.37
N GLU A 49 3.18 18.82 -9.58
CA GLU A 49 3.84 17.56 -9.88
C GLU A 49 3.88 16.58 -8.69
N ASN A 50 3.38 16.99 -7.53
CA ASN A 50 3.38 16.21 -6.31
C ASN A 50 2.41 15.03 -6.38
N LYS A 51 2.94 13.85 -6.11
CA LYS A 51 2.13 12.64 -5.84
C LYS A 51 1.51 12.73 -4.44
N LYS A 52 0.30 12.21 -4.28
CA LYS A 52 -0.39 12.10 -2.98
C LYS A 52 -0.46 10.65 -2.50
N CYS A 53 -0.18 10.41 -1.22
CA CYS A 53 -0.46 9.13 -0.56
C CYS A 53 -1.96 8.87 -0.53
N ILE A 54 -2.37 7.71 -1.00
CA ILE A 54 -3.77 7.25 -0.91
C ILE A 54 -3.94 5.95 -0.12
N TYR A 55 -2.84 5.25 0.15
CA TYR A 55 -2.82 4.06 0.98
C TYR A 55 -1.41 3.78 1.51
N VAL A 56 -1.32 3.36 2.77
CA VAL A 56 -0.16 2.76 3.40
C VAL A 56 -0.54 1.33 3.76
N GLY A 57 0.38 0.38 3.70
CA GLY A 57 0.11 -0.96 4.20
C GLY A 57 1.40 -1.63 4.62
N TRP A 58 1.27 -2.71 5.39
CA TRP A 58 2.41 -3.53 5.76
C TRP A 58 2.23 -4.96 5.27
N SER A 59 3.34 -5.68 5.13
CA SER A 59 3.28 -7.11 4.90
C SER A 59 4.56 -7.80 5.33
N ASP A 60 4.43 -9.04 5.78
CA ASP A 60 5.55 -9.98 5.90
C ASP A 60 6.13 -10.36 4.52
N ASN A 61 5.36 -10.16 3.46
CA ASN A 61 5.81 -10.37 2.09
C ASN A 61 5.08 -9.41 1.12
N ILE A 62 5.72 -8.27 0.86
CA ILE A 62 5.16 -7.21 0.03
C ILE A 62 4.95 -7.68 -1.41
N TYR A 63 5.81 -8.55 -1.95
CA TYR A 63 5.61 -9.13 -3.29
C TYR A 63 4.27 -9.87 -3.37
N LEU A 64 3.97 -10.76 -2.42
CA LEU A 64 2.69 -11.46 -2.39
C LEU A 64 1.52 -10.51 -2.15
N ARG A 65 1.70 -9.48 -1.31
CA ARG A 65 0.69 -8.45 -1.07
C ARG A 65 0.36 -7.66 -2.33
N MET A 66 1.31 -7.53 -3.27
CA MET A 66 1.08 -6.94 -4.59
C MET A 66 0.48 -7.94 -5.59
N PHE A 67 1.08 -9.12 -5.75
CA PHE A 67 0.90 -9.95 -6.94
C PHE A 67 0.23 -11.31 -6.70
N SER A 68 -0.16 -11.65 -5.46
CA SER A 68 -0.97 -12.86 -5.20
C SER A 68 -2.39 -12.73 -5.79
N SER A 69 -3.18 -13.80 -5.78
CA SER A 69 -4.58 -13.81 -6.26
C SER A 69 -5.45 -12.71 -5.64
N ASN A 70 -5.17 -12.37 -4.38
CA ASN A 70 -5.82 -11.31 -3.62
C ASN A 70 -4.96 -10.05 -3.44
N GLY A 71 -3.85 -9.94 -4.16
CA GLY A 71 -2.91 -8.81 -4.10
C GLY A 71 -3.46 -7.52 -4.70
N HIS A 72 -2.86 -6.38 -4.35
CA HIS A 72 -3.30 -5.07 -4.83
C HIS A 72 -3.30 -4.98 -6.37
N ILE A 73 -2.21 -5.39 -7.01
CA ILE A 73 -2.07 -5.35 -8.48
C ILE A 73 -3.06 -6.30 -9.14
N THR A 74 -3.23 -7.51 -8.60
CA THR A 74 -4.21 -8.47 -9.14
C THR A 74 -5.64 -7.95 -9.05
N LYS A 75 -6.02 -7.31 -7.94
CA LYS A 75 -7.34 -6.69 -7.79
C LYS A 75 -7.52 -5.48 -8.70
N LEU A 76 -6.46 -4.68 -8.89
CA LEU A 76 -6.46 -3.52 -9.77
C LEU A 76 -6.62 -3.93 -11.24
N LYS A 77 -5.86 -4.92 -11.70
CA LYS A 77 -6.01 -5.56 -13.02
C LYS A 77 -7.45 -5.99 -13.31
N LYS A 78 -8.15 -6.47 -12.28
CA LYS A 78 -9.54 -6.94 -12.36
C LYS A 78 -10.59 -5.84 -12.15
N GLY A 79 -10.19 -4.62 -11.79
CA GLY A 79 -11.12 -3.51 -11.48
C GLY A 79 -11.91 -3.69 -10.18
N ILE A 80 -11.52 -4.60 -9.28
CA ILE A 80 -12.27 -4.96 -8.06
C ILE A 80 -11.57 -4.52 -6.76
N HIS A 81 -10.70 -3.52 -6.84
CA HIS A 81 -9.95 -3.04 -5.69
C HIS A 81 -10.87 -2.29 -4.70
N SER A 82 -10.72 -2.52 -3.38
CA SER A 82 -11.59 -1.94 -2.35
C SER A 82 -11.39 -0.41 -2.19
N ASN A 83 -10.16 0.06 -2.35
CA ASN A 83 -9.87 1.50 -2.43
C ASN A 83 -10.39 2.08 -3.75
N LYS A 84 -11.55 2.74 -3.71
CA LYS A 84 -12.21 3.33 -4.88
C LYS A 84 -11.39 4.44 -5.55
N SER A 85 -10.62 5.19 -4.77
CA SER A 85 -9.74 6.24 -5.29
C SER A 85 -8.64 5.67 -6.18
N LEU A 86 -8.10 4.50 -5.83
CA LEU A 86 -7.12 3.79 -6.66
C LEU A 86 -7.74 3.29 -7.98
N VAL A 87 -8.95 2.75 -7.95
CA VAL A 87 -9.67 2.32 -9.17
C VAL A 87 -9.95 3.52 -10.08
N LYS A 88 -10.42 4.64 -9.51
CA LYS A 88 -10.66 5.87 -10.25
C LYS A 88 -9.37 6.40 -10.89
N ALA A 89 -8.27 6.44 -10.14
CA ALA A 89 -6.98 6.87 -10.66
C ALA A 89 -6.53 6.01 -11.86
N MET A 90 -6.68 4.69 -11.77
CA MET A 90 -6.34 3.78 -12.87
C MET A 90 -7.19 4.07 -14.12
N ASN A 91 -8.50 4.23 -13.96
CA ASN A 91 -9.42 4.51 -15.07
C ASN A 91 -9.18 5.88 -15.71
N ASN A 92 -8.76 6.87 -14.93
CA ASN A 92 -8.43 8.21 -15.41
C ASN A 92 -7.06 8.27 -16.12
N GLY A 93 -6.27 7.20 -16.09
CA GLY A 93 -4.89 7.21 -16.56
C GLY A 93 -3.92 7.94 -15.64
N ASP A 94 -4.34 8.31 -14.43
CA ASP A 94 -3.45 8.92 -13.43
C ASP A 94 -2.28 7.97 -13.11
N LYS A 95 -1.11 8.54 -12.78
CA LYS A 95 0.07 7.73 -12.48
C LYS A 95 -0.03 7.16 -11.07
N ILE A 96 -0.04 5.84 -10.98
CA ILE A 96 -0.03 5.08 -9.73
C ILE A 96 1.39 4.64 -9.44
N ILE A 97 1.87 4.91 -8.23
CA ILE A 97 3.24 4.64 -7.81
C ILE A 97 3.21 3.84 -6.52
N ILE A 98 3.88 2.70 -6.47
CA ILE A 98 3.99 1.85 -5.28
C ILE A 98 5.44 1.86 -4.82
N LYS A 99 5.70 2.29 -3.57
CA LYS A 99 7.05 2.37 -3.00
C LYS A 99 7.16 1.69 -1.66
N ILE A 100 8.35 1.21 -1.35
CA ILE A 100 8.71 0.87 0.02
C ILE A 100 8.87 2.17 0.82
N LEU A 101 8.21 2.21 1.97
CA LEU A 101 8.35 3.30 2.94
C LEU A 101 9.40 2.95 3.98
N GLU A 102 9.35 1.72 4.50
CA GLU A 102 10.28 1.24 5.51
C GLU A 102 10.45 -0.27 5.40
N LYS A 103 11.68 -0.76 5.59
CA LYS A 103 11.95 -2.20 5.72
C LYS A 103 11.96 -2.55 7.21
N VAL A 104 11.20 -3.56 7.60
CA VAL A 104 11.14 -3.97 9.01
C VAL A 104 11.61 -5.41 9.12
N LYS A 105 12.78 -5.61 9.74
CA LYS A 105 13.37 -6.93 9.93
C LYS A 105 12.63 -7.73 11.01
N LEU A 106 12.76 -9.06 10.95
CA LEU A 106 12.45 -9.95 12.06
C LEU A 106 13.69 -10.02 12.94
N GLU A 107 13.57 -9.63 14.19
CA GLU A 107 14.67 -9.72 15.16
C GLU A 107 14.66 -11.07 15.88
N PHE A 108 13.54 -11.81 15.82
CA PHE A 108 13.34 -13.11 16.46
C PHE A 108 13.58 -13.12 17.98
N ASP A 109 13.64 -11.95 18.61
CA ASP A 109 13.77 -11.82 20.07
C ASP A 109 12.46 -12.15 20.77
N ASN A 110 11.32 -11.80 20.17
CA ASN A 110 9.99 -12.18 20.62
C ASN A 110 8.97 -11.98 19.49
N TYR A 111 8.07 -12.96 19.32
CA TYR A 111 7.02 -12.90 18.30
C TYR A 111 6.17 -11.62 18.38
N TYR A 112 5.64 -11.29 19.57
CA TYR A 112 4.77 -10.12 19.72
C TYR A 112 5.51 -8.82 19.47
N LYS A 113 6.79 -8.75 19.84
CA LYS A 113 7.63 -7.58 19.52
C LYS A 113 7.83 -7.42 18.02
N ASP A 114 8.05 -8.51 17.28
CA ASP A 114 8.22 -8.44 15.84
C ASP A 114 6.95 -7.99 15.12
N ILE A 115 5.78 -8.47 15.54
CA ILE A 115 4.49 -7.99 15.03
C ILE A 115 4.30 -6.51 15.40
N GLN A 116 4.54 -6.15 16.66
CA GLN A 116 4.40 -4.77 17.15
C GLN A 116 5.30 -3.79 16.39
N ARG A 117 6.56 -4.14 16.09
CA ARG A 117 7.48 -3.30 15.32
C ARG A 117 6.92 -2.98 13.93
N LEU A 118 6.31 -3.97 13.28
CA LEU A 118 5.76 -3.80 11.93
C LEU A 118 4.50 -2.92 11.95
N THR A 119 3.54 -3.23 12.82
CA THR A 119 2.31 -2.43 12.97
C THR A 119 2.61 -1.02 13.46
N SER A 120 3.55 -0.85 14.39
CA SER A 120 3.96 0.48 14.85
C SER A 120 4.60 1.31 13.72
N MET A 121 5.31 0.68 12.80
CA MET A 121 5.88 1.38 11.65
C MET A 121 4.81 1.77 10.64
N GLU A 122 3.82 0.91 10.40
CA GLU A 122 2.65 1.27 9.58
C GLU A 122 1.97 2.52 10.15
N ASN A 123 1.67 2.52 11.46
CA ASN A 123 1.03 3.65 12.12
C ASN A 123 1.85 4.94 11.98
N LYS A 124 3.16 4.86 12.21
CA LYS A 124 4.07 5.99 12.03
C LYS A 124 4.02 6.55 10.60
N CYS A 125 3.94 5.69 9.59
CA CYS A 125 3.80 6.12 8.19
C CYS A 125 2.43 6.73 7.90
N ILE A 126 1.35 6.14 8.42
CA ILE A 126 -0.02 6.69 8.29
C ILE A 126 -0.07 8.09 8.92
N ASP A 127 0.38 8.24 10.16
CA ASP A 127 0.41 9.52 10.88
C ASP A 127 1.18 10.58 10.09
N PHE A 128 2.33 10.21 9.53
CA PHE A 128 3.15 11.09 8.71
C PHE A 128 2.39 11.62 7.47
N TYR A 129 1.71 10.75 6.72
CA TYR A 129 0.96 11.20 5.54
C TYR A 129 -0.33 11.94 5.91
N GLN A 130 -1.00 11.53 6.98
CA GLN A 130 -2.18 12.25 7.50
C GLN A 130 -1.84 13.65 8.00
N SER A 131 -0.66 13.85 8.59
CA SER A 131 -0.17 15.19 8.97
C SER A 131 -0.03 16.15 7.78
N LYS A 132 0.05 15.61 6.54
CA LYS A 132 0.13 16.37 5.29
C LYS A 132 -1.22 16.51 4.57
N GLY A 133 -2.30 16.03 5.17
CA GLY A 133 -3.61 16.01 4.53
C GLY A 133 -3.79 14.86 3.53
N GLU A 134 -2.93 13.84 3.55
CA GLU A 134 -2.98 12.68 2.66
C GLU A 134 -3.39 11.41 3.43
N CYS A 135 -3.83 10.35 2.73
CA CYS A 135 -4.21 9.10 3.40
C CYS A 135 -5.26 9.27 4.54
N LEU A 136 -6.10 10.31 4.47
CA LEU A 136 -7.00 10.76 5.56
C LEU A 136 -8.10 9.76 5.95
N GLU A 137 -8.60 9.00 4.99
CA GLU A 137 -9.65 8.00 5.25
C GLU A 137 -9.08 6.68 5.77
N GLN A 138 -7.74 6.55 5.78
CA GLN A 138 -7.10 5.33 6.22
C GLN A 138 -7.05 5.24 7.75
N VAL A 139 -7.25 4.02 8.23
CA VAL A 139 -7.01 3.61 9.61
C VAL A 139 -6.00 2.46 9.61
N PRO A 140 -5.26 2.23 10.71
CA PRO A 140 -4.34 1.10 10.84
C PRO A 140 -4.98 -0.24 10.46
N GLU A 141 -4.22 -1.12 9.83
CA GLU A 141 -4.67 -2.48 9.56
C GLU A 141 -4.82 -3.26 10.89
N GLY A 142 -6.07 -3.38 11.36
CA GLY A 142 -6.44 -4.05 12.60
C GLY A 142 -7.95 -3.91 12.86
N LYS A 143 -8.53 -4.69 13.78
CA LYS A 143 -9.95 -4.48 14.17
C LYS A 143 -10.07 -3.12 14.86
N VAL A 144 -10.57 -2.13 14.12
CA VAL A 144 -10.84 -0.77 14.63
C VAL A 144 -12.30 -0.59 15.02
N MET A 145 -12.52 0.36 15.93
CA MET A 145 -13.83 0.89 16.27
C MET A 145 -14.51 1.45 15.01
N SER A 146 -15.79 1.15 14.78
CA SER A 146 -16.53 1.67 13.62
C SER A 146 -16.64 3.19 13.67
N LYS A 147 -16.78 3.82 12.49
CA LYS A 147 -17.00 5.28 12.35
C LYS A 147 -18.20 5.75 13.18
N ASP A 148 -19.26 4.96 13.23
CA ASP A 148 -20.45 5.25 14.03
C ASP A 148 -20.13 5.31 15.52
N LYS A 149 -19.41 4.29 16.04
CA LYS A 149 -19.00 4.24 17.44
C LYS A 149 -18.01 5.34 17.83
N TRP A 150 -17.24 5.85 16.86
CA TRP A 150 -16.40 7.04 17.03
C TRP A 150 -17.24 8.34 17.08
N ASN A 151 -18.21 8.49 16.18
CA ASN A 151 -19.11 9.66 16.16
C ASN A 151 -19.92 9.78 17.46
N ASP A 152 -20.43 8.67 17.98
CA ASP A 152 -21.15 8.63 19.26
C ASP A 152 -20.28 9.11 20.42
N LYS A 153 -18.99 8.71 20.43
CA LYS A 153 -18.02 9.17 21.43
C LYS A 153 -17.69 10.65 21.30
N LYS A 154 -17.70 11.22 20.10
CA LYS A 154 -17.43 12.64 19.89
C LYS A 154 -18.55 13.52 20.45
N LEU A 155 -19.80 13.13 20.24
CA LEU A 155 -20.97 13.86 20.74
C LEU A 155 -21.08 13.85 22.27
N GLN A 156 -20.55 12.81 22.92
CA GLN A 156 -20.54 12.69 24.39
C GLN A 156 -19.43 13.50 25.07
N ASN A 157 -18.46 14.03 24.31
CA ASN A 157 -17.31 14.77 24.84
C ASN A 157 -17.22 16.20 24.28
N GLN A 158 -18.35 16.74 23.83
CA GLN A 158 -18.60 18.17 23.58
C GLN A 158 -19.60 18.67 24.61
#